data_AF-A0A5J9VZF3-F1
#
_entry.id   AF-A0A5J9VZF3-F1
#
_cell.length_a   1.000
_cell.length_b   1.000
_cell.length_c   1.000
_cell.angle_alpha   90.00
_cell.angle_beta   90.00
_cell.angle_gamma   90.00
#
_symmetry.space_group_name_H-M   'P 1'
#
loop_
_entity.id
_entity.type
_entity.pdbx_description
1 polymer ?
#
loop_
_entity_poly.entity_id
_entity_poly.type
_entity_poly.pdbx_seq_one_letter_code
_entity_poly.pdbx_strand_id
1 'polypeptide(L)'
;MVPLRDGGQEPALTWDHYKRVADVPDTDGRDFGTVADRVVGELWDFFRVEPEWREQAERRVYNACPKLITDMHYEARVQAVRTYYGKRLGTRLDKKQARTIWLTEQQYIAVIPWWCAPHRDCWEYFVKRWCDPEWQKTHEACRERRLKMPGPAHHQGNLTLDEYATRWSRAHEGRECPPLMAWAMAHKGKATSIEVDYNPEDPPEAYSNPTFHTRLSQYTEMGREKHGPEWNPSTEDLDGEIIMRVGGGKKHCRYWIGDNTLDTASTPTLSQIRARSSSSAPPIRPRPSAAQIQFDQAQAQLREEMEAKLQAQEAKYQAQL
;
A
#
# COMPACT_ATOMS: atom_id res chain seq x y z
N MET A 1 21.52 22.90 2.63
CA MET A 1 21.70 22.12 1.38
C MET A 1 22.70 21.00 1.62
N VAL A 2 22.56 19.88 0.92
CA VAL A 2 23.41 18.70 0.98
C VAL A 2 24.28 18.67 -0.29
N PRO A 3 25.61 18.53 -0.18
CA PRO A 3 26.47 18.44 -1.35
C PRO A 3 26.30 17.11 -2.07
N LEU A 4 26.26 17.19 -3.39
CA LEU A 4 26.20 16.05 -4.30
C LEU A 4 27.60 15.67 -4.79
N ARG A 5 27.74 14.42 -5.27
CA ARG A 5 29.04 13.89 -5.74
C ARG A 5 29.55 14.59 -7.01
N ASP A 6 28.66 15.19 -7.77
CA ASP A 6 28.93 15.93 -9.01
C ASP A 6 29.26 17.42 -8.75
N GLY A 7 29.38 17.83 -7.49
CA GLY A 7 29.65 19.21 -7.10
C GLY A 7 28.41 20.09 -7.00
N GLY A 8 27.22 19.55 -7.28
CA GLY A 8 25.94 20.22 -7.04
C GLY A 8 25.57 20.28 -5.56
N GLN A 9 24.47 20.99 -5.26
CA GLN A 9 23.85 20.99 -3.95
C GLN A 9 22.33 20.89 -4.10
N GLU A 10 21.69 20.13 -3.22
CA GLU A 10 20.23 20.05 -3.17
C GLU A 10 19.72 19.92 -1.73
N PRO A 11 18.41 20.16 -1.48
CA PRO A 11 17.83 19.87 -0.17
C PRO A 11 17.99 18.39 0.22
N ALA A 12 17.77 18.06 1.48
CA ALA A 12 17.78 16.67 1.94
C ALA A 12 16.53 15.91 1.43
N LEU A 13 16.55 15.48 0.17
CA LEU A 13 15.44 14.85 -0.54
C LEU A 13 15.28 13.35 -0.27
N THR A 14 16.35 12.67 0.18
CA THR A 14 16.38 11.22 0.34
C THR A 14 16.93 10.85 1.71
N TRP A 15 16.57 9.66 2.20
CA TRP A 15 17.14 9.14 3.45
C TRP A 15 18.66 8.96 3.38
N ASP A 16 19.20 8.69 2.19
CA ASP A 16 20.65 8.61 1.99
C ASP A 16 21.36 9.94 2.20
N HIS A 17 20.68 11.08 2.02
CA HIS A 17 21.25 12.38 2.39
C HIS A 17 21.45 12.48 3.90
N TYR A 18 20.45 12.04 4.68
CA TYR A 18 20.52 12.05 6.15
C TYR A 18 21.61 11.10 6.66
N LYS A 19 21.80 9.94 6.01
CA LYS A 19 22.86 8.99 6.36
C LYS A 19 24.28 9.48 6.06
N ARG A 20 24.43 10.41 5.11
CA ARG A 20 25.74 10.90 4.66
C ARG A 20 26.23 12.11 5.44
N VAL A 21 25.32 12.87 6.04
CA VAL A 21 25.65 14.09 6.77
C VAL A 21 25.94 13.71 8.22
N ALA A 22 27.11 14.10 8.70
CA ALA A 22 27.49 13.95 10.10
C ALA A 22 26.52 14.75 10.99
N ASP A 23 26.17 14.18 12.13
CA ASP A 23 25.41 14.93 13.13
C ASP A 23 26.28 16.02 13.78
N VAL A 24 25.62 16.97 14.43
CA VAL A 24 26.26 17.94 15.31
C VAL A 24 25.69 17.78 16.71
N PRO A 25 26.51 17.91 17.77
CA PRO A 25 26.05 17.74 19.14
C PRO A 25 24.76 18.52 19.42
N ASP A 26 23.76 17.84 19.96
CA ASP A 26 22.51 18.48 20.37
C ASP A 26 22.68 19.35 21.63
N THR A 27 21.58 19.93 22.12
CA THR A 27 21.60 20.78 23.31
C THR A 27 22.08 20.07 24.58
N ASP A 28 21.97 18.74 24.60
CA ASP A 28 22.41 17.88 25.71
C ASP A 28 23.83 17.31 25.45
N GLY A 29 24.48 17.72 24.36
CA GLY A 29 25.81 17.29 23.96
C GLY A 29 25.87 15.88 23.35
N ARG A 30 24.72 15.30 22.97
CA ARG A 30 24.65 14.00 22.32
C ARG A 30 25.01 14.11 20.85
N ASP A 31 25.84 13.20 20.37
CA ASP A 31 26.20 13.05 18.96
C ASP A 31 25.86 11.62 18.53
N PHE A 32 24.97 11.51 17.53
CA PHE A 32 24.50 10.23 17.03
C PHE A 32 25.32 9.72 15.82
N GLY A 33 26.35 10.45 15.40
CA GLY A 33 27.22 10.13 14.28
C GLY A 33 26.67 10.63 12.95
N THR A 34 25.41 10.36 12.62
CA THR A 34 24.75 10.90 11.42
C THR A 34 23.40 11.52 11.73
N VAL A 35 22.95 12.44 10.87
CA VAL A 35 21.62 13.06 11.00
C VAL A 35 20.50 12.00 10.91
N ALA A 36 20.71 10.92 10.15
CA ALA A 36 19.76 9.80 10.12
C ALA A 36 19.67 9.09 11.48
N ASP A 37 20.81 8.83 12.10
CA ASP A 37 20.88 8.15 13.40
C ASP A 37 20.32 9.04 14.50
N ARG A 38 20.49 10.37 14.41
CA ARG A 38 19.83 11.33 15.30
C ARG A 38 18.31 11.26 15.19
N VAL A 39 17.74 11.25 13.99
CA VAL A 39 16.28 11.15 13.80
C VAL A 39 15.72 9.88 14.45
N VAL A 40 16.45 8.76 14.38
CA VAL A 40 16.05 7.50 15.02
C VAL A 40 16.35 7.51 16.52
N GLY A 41 17.44 8.14 16.93
CA GLY A 41 17.86 8.28 18.32
C GLY A 41 16.88 9.12 19.14
N GLU A 42 16.52 10.31 18.64
CA GLU A 42 15.56 11.22 19.28
C GLU A 42 14.15 10.62 19.36
N LEU A 43 13.78 9.67 18.49
CA LEU A 43 12.52 8.93 18.66
C LEU A 43 12.47 8.25 20.04
N TRP A 44 13.59 7.71 20.50
CA TRP A 44 13.67 7.03 21.78
C TRP A 44 13.67 7.97 22.98
N ASP A 45 13.71 9.29 22.78
CA ASP A 45 13.46 10.23 23.87
C ASP A 45 11.98 10.22 24.28
N PHE A 46 11.09 9.97 23.32
CA PHE A 46 9.64 10.01 23.52
C PHE A 46 8.97 8.64 23.66
N PHE A 47 9.56 7.59 23.08
CA PHE A 47 8.95 6.26 23.00
C PHE A 47 9.76 5.20 23.76
N ARG A 48 9.09 4.14 24.20
CA ARG A 48 9.68 2.95 24.83
C ARG A 48 9.09 1.70 24.19
N VAL A 49 9.89 0.64 24.16
CA VAL A 49 9.50 -0.70 23.70
C VAL A 49 10.24 -1.72 24.56
N GLU A 50 9.64 -2.89 24.77
CA GLU A 50 10.32 -3.96 25.52
C GLU A 50 11.66 -4.33 24.87
N PRO A 51 12.70 -4.66 25.66
CA PRO A 51 14.06 -4.84 25.16
C PRO A 51 14.17 -5.86 24.03
N GLU A 52 13.40 -6.94 24.08
CA GLU A 52 13.40 -8.00 23.06
C GLU A 52 12.88 -7.54 21.69
N TRP A 53 12.09 -6.45 21.65
CA TRP A 53 11.57 -5.88 20.41
C TRP A 53 12.36 -4.67 19.92
N ARG A 54 13.37 -4.20 20.66
CA ARG A 54 14.07 -2.95 20.38
C ARG A 54 14.71 -2.92 19.00
N GLU A 55 15.49 -3.96 18.66
CA GLU A 55 16.15 -4.07 17.36
C GLU A 55 15.13 -4.12 16.20
N GLN A 56 14.04 -4.88 16.39
CA GLN A 56 13.00 -4.97 15.37
C GLN A 56 12.30 -3.62 15.17
N ALA A 57 12.00 -2.90 16.25
CA ALA A 57 11.38 -1.58 16.21
C ALA A 57 12.30 -0.56 15.52
N GLU A 58 13.59 -0.55 15.87
CA GLU A 58 14.58 0.32 15.24
C GLU A 58 14.65 0.09 13.73
N ARG A 59 14.72 -1.17 13.29
CA ARG A 59 14.68 -1.53 11.87
C ARG A 59 13.40 -1.04 11.18
N ARG A 60 12.24 -1.12 11.85
CA ARG A 60 10.97 -0.60 11.32
C ARG A 60 11.01 0.92 11.17
N VAL A 61 11.61 1.64 12.11
CA VAL A 61 11.76 3.10 12.05
C VAL A 61 12.64 3.48 10.86
N TYR A 62 13.82 2.89 10.72
CA TYR A 62 14.71 3.15 9.57
C TYR A 62 14.01 2.85 8.23
N ASN A 63 13.19 1.82 8.16
CA ASN A 63 12.42 1.48 6.95
C ASN A 63 11.30 2.48 6.65
N ALA A 64 10.77 3.18 7.66
CA ALA A 64 9.72 4.17 7.50
C ALA A 64 10.25 5.55 7.08
N CYS A 65 11.44 5.95 7.55
CA CYS A 65 12.03 7.27 7.32
C CYS A 65 12.09 7.72 5.84
N PRO A 66 12.48 6.89 4.85
CA PRO A 66 12.52 7.31 3.44
C PRO A 66 11.16 7.83 2.93
N LYS A 67 10.07 7.18 3.35
CA LYS A 67 8.72 7.61 2.99
C LYS A 67 8.35 8.92 3.67
N LEU A 68 8.67 9.07 4.96
CA LEU A 68 8.35 10.28 5.72
C LEU A 68 9.00 11.53 5.13
N ILE A 69 10.23 11.44 4.63
CA ILE A 69 10.90 12.56 3.94
C ILE A 69 10.14 12.97 2.68
N THR A 70 9.71 12.00 1.88
CA THR A 70 8.93 12.27 0.66
C THR A 70 7.58 12.91 1.00
N ASP A 71 6.89 12.35 2.00
CA ASP A 71 5.59 12.84 2.46
C ASP A 71 5.70 14.26 3.04
N MET A 72 6.78 14.59 3.75
CA MET A 72 7.04 15.93 4.30
C MET A 72 7.04 17.01 3.21
N HIS A 73 7.78 16.81 2.12
CA HIS A 73 7.81 17.78 1.01
C HIS A 73 6.45 17.91 0.34
N TYR A 74 5.75 16.79 0.13
CA TYR A 74 4.41 16.79 -0.45
C TYR A 74 3.40 17.56 0.41
N GLU A 75 3.41 17.33 1.73
CA GLU A 75 2.53 17.99 2.68
C GLU A 75 2.87 19.48 2.83
N ALA A 76 4.16 19.85 2.77
CA ALA A 76 4.58 21.24 2.77
C ALA A 76 3.99 22.03 1.59
N ARG A 77 3.96 21.46 0.39
CA ARG A 77 3.28 22.05 -0.78
C ARG A 77 1.80 22.31 -0.50
N VAL A 78 1.08 21.29 0.00
CA VAL A 78 -0.36 21.38 0.27
C VAL A 78 -0.65 22.42 1.36
N GLN A 79 0.19 22.50 2.39
CA GLN A 79 0.06 23.53 3.43
C GLN A 79 0.34 24.93 2.88
N ALA A 80 1.30 25.10 1.97
CA ALA A 80 1.55 26.39 1.33
C ALA A 80 0.33 26.86 0.51
N VAL A 81 -0.32 25.97 -0.25
CA VAL A 81 -1.59 26.26 -0.94
C VAL A 81 -2.64 26.79 0.04
N ARG A 82 -2.89 26.07 1.12
CA ARG A 82 -3.87 26.47 2.15
C ARG A 82 -3.51 27.81 2.79
N THR A 83 -2.23 28.02 3.06
CA THR A 83 -1.72 29.26 3.66
C THR A 83 -1.89 30.45 2.73
N TYR A 84 -1.62 30.27 1.44
CA TYR A 84 -1.81 31.31 0.43
C TYR A 84 -3.28 31.69 0.31
N TYR A 85 -4.17 30.73 0.13
CA TYR A 85 -5.61 30.99 0.04
C TYR A 85 -6.14 31.64 1.31
N GLY A 86 -5.75 31.15 2.49
CA GLY A 86 -6.19 31.70 3.77
C GLY A 86 -5.67 33.11 4.03
N LYS A 87 -4.37 33.35 3.87
CA LYS A 87 -3.72 34.62 4.24
C LYS A 87 -3.78 35.70 3.16
N ARG A 88 -3.73 35.32 1.88
CA ARG A 88 -3.67 36.27 0.75
C ARG A 88 -5.02 36.48 0.08
N LEU A 89 -5.86 35.45 0.01
CA LEU A 89 -7.18 35.52 -0.64
C LEU A 89 -8.35 35.55 0.35
N GLY A 90 -8.10 35.32 1.65
CA GLY A 90 -9.16 35.29 2.68
C GLY A 90 -10.06 34.04 2.61
N THR A 91 -9.69 33.03 1.82
CA THR A 91 -10.52 31.84 1.58
C THR A 91 -9.94 30.62 2.28
N ARG A 92 -10.75 29.94 3.09
CA ARG A 92 -10.33 28.69 3.75
C ARG A 92 -10.51 27.52 2.79
N LEU A 93 -9.40 26.87 2.42
CA LEU A 93 -9.41 25.61 1.68
C LEU A 93 -9.27 24.40 2.59
N ASP A 94 -10.06 23.37 2.30
CA ASP A 94 -9.83 22.05 2.85
C ASP A 94 -8.59 21.39 2.20
N LYS A 95 -8.12 20.29 2.82
CA LYS A 95 -6.93 19.57 2.33
C LYS A 95 -7.17 18.90 0.98
N LYS A 96 -8.39 18.46 0.67
CA LYS A 96 -8.73 17.73 -0.56
C LYS A 96 -8.69 18.68 -1.76
N GLN A 97 -9.23 19.88 -1.62
CA GLN A 97 -9.19 20.97 -2.59
C GLN A 97 -7.75 21.47 -2.79
N ALA A 98 -7.02 21.73 -1.70
CA ALA A 98 -5.66 22.24 -1.80
C ALA A 98 -4.70 21.28 -2.54
N ARG A 99 -4.96 19.97 -2.50
CA ARG A 99 -4.14 18.97 -3.21
C ARG A 99 -4.17 19.11 -4.73
N THR A 100 -5.22 19.68 -5.30
CA THR A 100 -5.41 19.79 -6.76
C THR A 100 -5.01 21.16 -7.32
N ILE A 101 -4.55 22.08 -6.47
CA ILE A 101 -4.17 23.43 -6.88
C ILE A 101 -2.65 23.52 -6.97
N TRP A 102 -2.18 24.20 -8.02
CA TRP A 102 -0.78 24.54 -8.23
C TRP A 102 -0.64 26.06 -8.16
N LEU A 103 0.06 26.56 -7.16
CA LEU A 103 0.41 27.97 -7.09
C LEU A 103 1.52 28.30 -8.09
N THR A 104 1.65 29.58 -8.44
CA THR A 104 2.84 30.08 -9.15
C THR A 104 4.04 30.13 -8.20
N GLU A 105 5.25 30.24 -8.77
CA GLU A 105 6.47 30.38 -7.97
C GLU A 105 6.37 31.58 -7.00
N GLN A 106 5.97 32.75 -7.51
CA GLN A 106 5.80 33.96 -6.69
C GLN A 106 4.80 33.75 -5.54
N GLN A 107 3.71 33.02 -5.80
CA GLN A 107 2.70 32.72 -4.79
C GLN A 107 3.25 31.79 -3.70
N TYR A 108 4.03 30.76 -4.05
CA TYR A 108 4.68 29.91 -3.05
C TYR A 108 5.73 30.67 -2.23
N ILE A 109 6.51 31.56 -2.87
CA ILE A 109 7.50 32.39 -2.19
C ILE A 109 6.83 33.38 -1.23
N ALA A 110 5.61 33.84 -1.51
CA ALA A 110 4.86 34.72 -0.63
C ALA A 110 4.37 34.07 0.68
N VAL A 111 4.53 32.74 0.84
CA VAL A 111 4.03 31.95 1.98
C VAL A 111 5.02 30.91 2.50
N ILE A 112 6.32 31.26 2.53
CA ILE A 112 7.36 30.37 3.09
C ILE A 112 6.98 29.96 4.53
N PRO A 113 6.93 28.65 4.85
CA PRO A 113 6.70 28.20 6.21
C PRO A 113 7.77 28.70 7.17
N TRP A 114 7.39 29.02 8.41
CA TRP A 114 8.32 29.59 9.41
C TRP A 114 9.56 28.72 9.64
N TRP A 115 9.41 27.40 9.65
CA TRP A 115 10.50 26.44 9.84
C TRP A 115 11.44 26.37 8.64
N CYS A 116 10.99 26.80 7.46
CA CYS A 116 11.79 26.84 6.23
C CYS A 116 12.30 28.26 5.92
N ALA A 117 11.82 29.28 6.62
CA ALA A 117 12.22 30.68 6.39
C ALA A 117 13.74 30.92 6.52
N PRO A 118 14.46 30.29 7.46
CA PRO A 118 15.93 30.38 7.52
C PRO A 118 16.65 29.66 6.37
N HIS A 119 15.95 28.79 5.63
CA HIS A 119 16.47 27.93 4.56
C HIS A 119 15.74 28.22 3.24
N ARG A 120 15.71 29.50 2.85
CA ARG A 120 14.97 29.99 1.68
C ARG A 120 15.42 29.35 0.37
N ASP A 121 16.71 29.05 0.24
CA ASP A 121 17.31 28.31 -0.88
C ASP A 121 16.67 26.92 -1.06
N CYS A 122 16.42 26.21 0.04
CA CYS A 122 15.76 24.92 0.03
C CYS A 122 14.30 25.05 -0.42
N TRP A 123 13.59 26.07 0.08
CA TRP A 123 12.23 26.35 -0.34
C TRP A 123 12.13 26.68 -1.83
N GLU A 124 13.01 27.55 -2.34
CA GLU A 124 13.09 27.89 -3.76
C GLU A 124 13.33 26.66 -4.64
N TYR A 125 14.20 25.75 -4.21
CA TYR A 125 14.41 24.47 -4.90
C TYR A 125 13.10 23.67 -5.00
N PHE A 126 12.37 23.51 -3.88
CA PHE A 126 11.09 22.79 -3.89
C PHE A 126 10.06 23.46 -4.80
N VAL A 127 9.97 24.79 -4.75
CA VAL A 127 9.03 25.56 -5.57
C VAL A 127 9.32 25.38 -7.05
N LYS A 128 10.59 25.50 -7.47
CA LYS A 128 10.99 25.25 -8.86
C LYS A 128 10.58 23.86 -9.31
N ARG A 129 10.83 22.85 -8.48
CA ARG A 129 10.43 21.46 -8.75
C ARG A 129 8.92 21.28 -8.84
N TRP A 130 8.12 21.94 -8.01
CA TRP A 130 6.65 21.83 -8.06
C TRP A 130 6.03 22.60 -9.22
N CYS A 131 6.68 23.67 -9.69
CA CYS A 131 6.26 24.47 -10.83
C CYS A 131 6.75 23.93 -12.18
N ASP A 132 7.64 22.94 -12.18
CA ASP A 132 8.10 22.25 -13.39
C ASP A 132 6.92 21.50 -14.08
N PRO A 133 6.59 21.84 -15.34
CA PRO A 133 5.52 21.19 -16.08
C PRO A 133 5.71 19.67 -16.25
N GLU A 134 6.93 19.18 -16.46
CA GLU A 134 7.20 17.75 -16.62
C GLU A 134 6.94 16.99 -15.31
N TRP A 135 7.37 17.60 -14.20
CA TRP A 135 7.13 17.06 -12.87
C TRP A 135 5.62 17.02 -12.55
N GLN A 136 4.88 18.10 -12.85
CA GLN A 136 3.42 18.14 -12.66
C GLN A 136 2.71 17.09 -13.51
N LYS A 137 3.10 16.91 -14.78
CA LYS A 137 2.55 15.88 -15.67
C LYS A 137 2.75 14.48 -15.10
N THR A 138 3.95 14.18 -14.61
CA THR A 138 4.26 12.89 -13.98
C THR A 138 3.41 12.67 -12.73
N HIS A 139 3.27 13.72 -11.90
CA HIS A 139 2.46 13.67 -10.69
C HIS A 139 0.97 13.45 -11.00
N GLU A 140 0.42 14.14 -12.01
CA GLU A 140 -0.98 13.98 -12.42
C GLU A 140 -1.23 12.58 -12.99
N ALA A 141 -0.35 12.05 -13.83
CA ALA A 141 -0.44 10.67 -14.31
C ALA A 141 -0.45 9.65 -13.16
N CYS A 142 0.31 9.89 -12.08
CA CYS A 142 0.25 9.06 -10.87
C CYS A 142 -1.09 9.20 -10.13
N ARG A 143 -1.66 10.41 -10.09
CA ARG A 143 -2.98 10.68 -9.51
C ARG A 143 -4.08 10.00 -10.31
N GLU A 144 -4.09 10.14 -11.64
CA GLU A 144 -5.05 9.47 -12.53
C GLU A 144 -5.00 7.95 -12.37
N ARG A 145 -3.81 7.35 -12.29
CA ARG A 145 -3.66 5.92 -12.00
C ARG A 145 -4.28 5.51 -10.66
N ARG A 146 -4.15 6.34 -9.61
CA ARG A 146 -4.79 6.10 -8.31
C ARG A 146 -6.31 6.24 -8.37
N LEU A 147 -6.82 7.18 -9.16
CA LEU A 147 -8.26 7.39 -9.34
C LEU A 147 -8.94 6.25 -10.12
N LYS A 148 -8.18 5.50 -10.92
CA LYS A 148 -8.67 4.28 -11.59
C LYS A 148 -8.87 3.10 -10.64
N MET A 149 -8.45 3.19 -9.37
CA MET A 149 -8.70 2.13 -8.40
C MET A 149 -10.19 2.14 -7.99
N PRO A 150 -10.91 1.02 -8.12
CA PRO A 150 -12.37 0.96 -7.91
C PRO A 150 -12.80 1.20 -6.46
N GLY A 151 -11.89 1.02 -5.49
CA GLY A 151 -12.19 1.18 -4.08
C GLY A 151 -10.95 1.14 -3.20
N PRO A 152 -11.14 1.16 -1.86
CA PRO A 152 -10.06 0.98 -0.90
C PRO A 152 -9.29 -0.32 -1.17
N ALA A 153 -7.97 -0.29 -0.96
CA ALA A 153 -7.17 -1.50 -1.08
C ALA A 153 -7.58 -2.56 -0.04
N HIS A 154 -7.96 -2.13 1.16
CA HIS A 154 -8.55 -2.93 2.24
C HIS A 154 -9.25 -1.98 3.24
N HIS A 155 -10.06 -2.55 4.13
CA HIS A 155 -10.82 -1.85 5.17
C HIS A 155 -10.24 -2.04 6.58
N GLN A 156 -9.02 -2.59 6.69
CA GLN A 156 -8.31 -2.78 7.96
C GLN A 156 -7.92 -1.46 8.63
N GLY A 157 -7.78 -0.38 7.85
CA GLY A 157 -7.18 0.85 8.35
C GLY A 157 -5.72 0.61 8.77
N ASN A 158 -5.37 1.03 9.99
CA ASN A 158 -4.04 0.85 10.57
C ASN A 158 -3.89 -0.45 11.37
N LEU A 159 -4.93 -1.28 11.42
CA LEU A 159 -4.89 -2.55 12.13
C LEU A 159 -4.07 -3.58 11.35
N THR A 160 -3.35 -4.42 12.09
CA THR A 160 -2.88 -5.71 11.58
C THR A 160 -4.08 -6.61 11.25
N LEU A 161 -3.82 -7.70 10.51
CA LEU A 161 -4.90 -8.64 10.19
C LEU A 161 -5.47 -9.32 11.44
N ASP A 162 -4.62 -9.67 12.40
CA ASP A 162 -5.04 -10.30 13.66
C ASP A 162 -5.87 -9.35 14.52
N GLU A 163 -5.51 -8.07 14.56
CA GLU A 163 -6.31 -7.04 15.21
C GLU A 163 -7.65 -6.81 14.50
N TYR A 164 -7.66 -6.87 13.15
CA TYR A 164 -8.90 -6.83 12.37
C TYR A 164 -9.79 -8.03 12.71
N ALA A 165 -9.23 -9.25 12.74
CA ALA A 165 -9.94 -10.48 13.08
C ALA A 165 -10.52 -10.42 14.51
N THR A 166 -9.71 -9.99 15.48
CA THR A 166 -10.14 -9.79 16.87
C THR A 166 -11.27 -8.78 16.97
N ARG A 167 -11.17 -7.66 16.24
CA ARG A 167 -12.20 -6.62 16.23
C ARG A 167 -13.49 -7.11 15.56
N TRP A 168 -13.36 -7.88 14.49
CA TRP A 168 -14.50 -8.48 13.80
C TRP A 168 -15.21 -9.48 14.71
N SER A 169 -14.46 -10.39 15.34
CA SER A 169 -14.98 -11.39 16.28
C SER A 169 -15.78 -10.74 17.40
N ARG A 170 -15.24 -9.67 18.03
CA ARG A 170 -15.96 -8.91 19.06
C ARG A 170 -17.27 -8.27 18.58
N ALA A 171 -17.32 -7.84 17.32
CA ALA A 171 -18.53 -7.25 16.73
C ALA A 171 -19.56 -8.30 16.29
N HIS A 172 -19.15 -9.55 16.14
CA HIS A 172 -19.97 -10.67 15.65
C HIS A 172 -20.02 -11.81 16.67
N GLU A 173 -20.39 -11.47 17.92
CA GLU A 173 -20.73 -12.43 18.98
C GLU A 173 -19.60 -13.40 19.36
N GLY A 174 -18.35 -13.03 19.13
CA GLY A 174 -17.19 -13.86 19.45
C GLY A 174 -16.94 -14.99 18.46
N ARG A 175 -17.54 -14.95 17.26
CA ARG A 175 -17.28 -15.94 16.20
C ARG A 175 -15.79 -16.02 15.88
N GLU A 176 -15.29 -17.22 15.65
CA GLU A 176 -13.92 -17.43 15.22
C GLU A 176 -13.67 -16.80 13.85
N CYS A 177 -12.49 -16.22 13.68
CA CYS A 177 -12.11 -15.56 12.44
C CYS A 177 -10.70 -16.00 12.03
N PRO A 178 -10.58 -17.18 11.40
CA PRO A 178 -9.31 -17.67 10.87
C PRO A 178 -8.67 -16.72 9.85
N PRO A 179 -7.35 -16.80 9.61
CA PRO A 179 -6.62 -15.76 8.89
C PRO A 179 -7.10 -15.55 7.43
N LEU A 180 -7.53 -16.61 6.72
CA LEU A 180 -8.10 -16.46 5.38
C LEU A 180 -9.41 -15.65 5.43
N MET A 181 -10.30 -15.97 6.37
CA MET A 181 -11.57 -15.26 6.55
C MET A 181 -11.32 -13.80 6.90
N ALA A 182 -10.41 -13.54 7.85
CA ALA A 182 -10.01 -12.19 8.20
C ALA A 182 -9.52 -11.42 6.98
N TRP A 183 -8.68 -12.04 6.14
CA TRP A 183 -8.14 -11.43 4.94
C TRP A 183 -9.25 -11.13 3.91
N ALA A 184 -10.15 -12.08 3.66
CA ALA A 184 -11.29 -11.90 2.77
C ALA A 184 -12.21 -10.76 3.25
N MET A 185 -12.63 -10.79 4.51
CA MET A 185 -13.53 -9.81 5.10
C MET A 185 -12.92 -8.40 5.14
N ALA A 186 -11.62 -8.29 5.39
CA ALA A 186 -10.87 -7.04 5.27
C ALA A 186 -10.94 -6.41 3.88
N HIS A 187 -11.20 -7.19 2.83
CA HIS A 187 -11.41 -6.71 1.47
C HIS A 187 -12.89 -6.52 1.10
N LYS A 188 -13.83 -6.94 1.96
CA LYS A 188 -15.26 -6.67 1.85
C LYS A 188 -15.66 -5.38 2.57
N GLY A 189 -15.25 -5.21 3.84
CA GLY A 189 -15.69 -4.06 4.62
C GLY A 189 -15.03 -3.91 5.99
N LYS A 190 -15.53 -2.95 6.77
CA LYS A 190 -15.03 -2.66 8.12
C LYS A 190 -15.38 -3.82 9.07
N ALA A 191 -14.46 -4.15 9.98
CA ALA A 191 -14.65 -5.21 10.98
C ALA A 191 -15.92 -5.06 11.85
N THR A 192 -16.39 -3.84 12.06
CA THR A 192 -17.58 -3.55 12.89
C THR A 192 -18.89 -3.58 12.11
N SER A 193 -18.85 -3.85 10.81
CA SER A 193 -20.05 -3.87 9.97
C SER A 193 -20.70 -5.25 10.05
N ILE A 194 -21.96 -5.31 10.47
CA ILE A 194 -22.71 -6.57 10.66
C ILE A 194 -22.93 -7.35 9.35
N GLU A 195 -22.91 -6.64 8.21
CA GLU A 195 -23.06 -7.22 6.87
C GLU A 195 -21.78 -7.90 6.36
N VAL A 196 -20.65 -7.69 7.04
CA VAL A 196 -19.37 -8.27 6.63
C VAL A 196 -19.26 -9.66 7.22
N ASP A 197 -19.62 -10.65 6.42
CA ASP A 197 -19.39 -12.06 6.73
C ASP A 197 -18.63 -12.75 5.59
N TYR A 198 -17.89 -13.79 5.90
CA TYR A 198 -17.19 -14.58 4.89
C TYR A 198 -18.10 -15.63 4.29
N ASN A 199 -18.20 -15.68 2.96
CA ASN A 199 -18.83 -16.76 2.24
C ASN A 199 -17.91 -17.23 1.10
N PRO A 200 -17.54 -18.52 1.04
CA PRO A 200 -16.69 -19.03 -0.03
C PRO A 200 -17.31 -18.90 -1.43
N GLU A 201 -18.63 -18.81 -1.52
CA GLU A 201 -19.38 -18.64 -2.77
C GLU A 201 -19.64 -17.16 -3.13
N ASP A 202 -19.01 -16.22 -2.41
CA ASP A 202 -19.13 -14.80 -2.72
C ASP A 202 -18.60 -14.50 -4.13
N PRO A 203 -19.37 -13.78 -4.97
CA PRO A 203 -18.90 -13.40 -6.29
C PRO A 203 -17.85 -12.27 -6.20
N PRO A 204 -17.10 -11.97 -7.28
CA PRO A 204 -16.08 -10.93 -7.30
C PRO A 204 -16.55 -9.55 -6.83
N GLU A 205 -17.83 -9.23 -7.05
CA GLU A 205 -18.49 -7.96 -6.70
C GLU A 205 -18.65 -7.76 -5.19
N ALA A 206 -18.57 -8.84 -4.40
CA ALA A 206 -18.64 -8.76 -2.94
C ALA A 206 -17.40 -8.07 -2.32
N TYR A 207 -16.33 -7.89 -3.11
CA TYR A 207 -15.05 -7.33 -2.67
C TYR A 207 -14.82 -5.95 -3.27
N SER A 208 -14.06 -5.10 -2.56
CA SER A 208 -13.70 -3.75 -3.05
C SER A 208 -12.82 -3.75 -4.30
N ASN A 209 -12.22 -4.89 -4.62
CA ASN A 209 -11.51 -5.12 -5.87
C ASN A 209 -11.71 -6.59 -6.29
N PRO A 210 -12.26 -6.85 -7.50
CA PRO A 210 -12.55 -8.21 -7.99
C PRO A 210 -11.33 -9.14 -7.99
N THR A 211 -10.12 -8.58 -8.07
CA THR A 211 -8.89 -9.39 -8.04
C THR A 211 -8.70 -10.16 -6.73
N PHE A 212 -9.32 -9.73 -5.62
CA PHE A 212 -9.26 -10.46 -4.36
C PHE A 212 -9.97 -11.81 -4.43
N HIS A 213 -11.14 -11.86 -5.08
CA HIS A 213 -11.84 -13.12 -5.33
C HIS A 213 -10.95 -14.11 -6.09
N THR A 214 -10.32 -13.68 -7.20
CA THR A 214 -9.39 -14.53 -7.96
C THR A 214 -8.26 -15.08 -7.08
N ARG A 215 -7.72 -14.29 -6.15
CA ARG A 215 -6.66 -14.75 -5.25
C ARG A 215 -7.16 -15.79 -4.24
N LEU A 216 -8.37 -15.59 -3.69
CA LEU A 216 -9.02 -16.57 -2.81
C LEU A 216 -9.24 -17.88 -3.57
N SER A 217 -9.86 -17.84 -4.74
CA SER A 217 -10.13 -19.04 -5.55
C SER A 217 -8.84 -19.80 -5.86
N GLN A 218 -7.80 -19.10 -6.33
CA GLN A 218 -6.51 -19.75 -6.63
C GLN A 218 -5.84 -20.37 -5.41
N TYR A 219 -5.94 -19.73 -4.24
CA TYR A 219 -5.42 -20.28 -2.99
C TYR A 219 -6.20 -21.53 -2.56
N THR A 220 -7.54 -21.46 -2.59
CA THR A 220 -8.43 -22.57 -2.24
C THR A 220 -8.24 -23.76 -3.18
N GLU A 221 -8.19 -23.54 -4.50
CA GLU A 221 -7.92 -24.58 -5.50
C GLU A 221 -6.58 -25.27 -5.24
N MET A 222 -5.51 -24.49 -5.08
CA MET A 222 -4.17 -25.04 -4.84
C MET A 222 -4.09 -25.77 -3.49
N GLY A 223 -4.82 -25.30 -2.49
CA GLY A 223 -4.92 -26.00 -1.21
C GLY A 223 -5.66 -27.31 -1.32
N ARG A 224 -6.74 -27.39 -2.11
CA ARG A 224 -7.42 -28.65 -2.40
C ARG A 224 -6.56 -29.61 -3.22
N GLU A 225 -5.73 -29.10 -4.14
CA GLU A 225 -4.74 -29.92 -4.85
C GLU A 225 -3.67 -30.51 -3.91
N LYS A 226 -3.27 -29.76 -2.87
CA LYS A 226 -2.23 -30.19 -1.92
C LYS A 226 -2.76 -31.10 -0.81
N HIS A 227 -3.88 -30.71 -0.20
CA HIS A 227 -4.41 -31.30 1.04
C HIS A 227 -5.62 -32.21 0.80
N GLY A 228 -6.20 -32.18 -0.40
CA GLY A 228 -7.37 -32.98 -0.79
C GLY A 228 -8.64 -32.14 -1.00
N PRO A 229 -9.64 -32.68 -1.71
CA PRO A 229 -10.83 -31.92 -2.13
C PRO A 229 -11.69 -31.39 -0.98
N GLU A 230 -11.69 -32.08 0.17
CA GLU A 230 -12.43 -31.71 1.38
C GLU A 230 -11.72 -30.64 2.24
N TRP A 231 -10.50 -30.21 1.85
CA TRP A 231 -9.76 -29.23 2.63
C TRP A 231 -10.47 -27.88 2.62
N ASN A 232 -10.74 -27.37 3.83
CA ASN A 232 -11.40 -26.08 4.04
C ASN A 232 -10.37 -25.03 4.49
N PRO A 233 -10.04 -24.03 3.65
CA PRO A 233 -9.08 -23.00 4.01
C PRO A 233 -9.58 -22.04 5.10
N SER A 234 -10.85 -22.14 5.48
CA SER A 234 -11.51 -21.25 6.45
C SER A 234 -11.46 -21.80 7.88
N THR A 235 -10.80 -22.94 8.11
CA THR A 235 -10.70 -23.59 9.42
C THR A 235 -9.27 -23.73 9.91
N GLU A 236 -8.28 -23.33 9.11
CA GLU A 236 -6.86 -23.52 9.37
C GLU A 236 -6.06 -22.22 9.15
N ASP A 237 -4.80 -22.22 9.60
CA ASP A 237 -3.85 -21.16 9.30
C ASP A 237 -3.47 -21.13 7.81
N LEU A 238 -2.94 -19.98 7.36
CA LEU A 238 -2.47 -19.83 6.00
C LEU A 238 -1.24 -20.69 5.70
N ASP A 239 -1.32 -21.50 4.65
CA ASP A 239 -0.20 -22.31 4.19
C ASP A 239 0.75 -21.48 3.33
N GLY A 240 1.90 -21.13 3.92
CA GLY A 240 2.92 -20.32 3.26
C GLY A 240 3.49 -20.95 1.99
N GLU A 241 3.52 -22.28 1.85
CA GLU A 241 3.95 -22.92 0.61
C GLU A 241 2.92 -22.75 -0.50
N ILE A 242 1.63 -22.94 -0.20
CA ILE A 242 0.55 -22.73 -1.18
C ILE A 242 0.61 -21.28 -1.68
N ILE A 243 0.74 -20.31 -0.76
CA ILE A 243 0.85 -18.89 -1.11
C ILE A 243 2.07 -18.61 -2.00
N MET A 244 3.20 -19.26 -1.73
CA MET A 244 4.40 -19.13 -2.55
C MET A 244 4.24 -19.78 -3.93
N ARG A 245 3.56 -20.92 -4.04
CA ARG A 245 3.30 -21.60 -5.33
C ARG A 245 2.32 -20.81 -6.19
N VAL A 246 1.19 -20.38 -5.63
CA VAL A 246 0.18 -19.57 -6.34
C VAL A 246 0.72 -18.20 -6.71
N GLY A 247 1.49 -17.59 -5.81
CA GLY A 247 2.05 -16.27 -5.98
C GLY A 247 3.28 -16.18 -6.89
N GLY A 248 3.80 -17.32 -7.37
CA GLY A 248 5.10 -17.35 -8.06
C GLY A 248 6.25 -16.80 -7.20
N GLY A 249 6.15 -16.95 -5.87
CA GLY A 249 7.03 -16.36 -4.87
C GLY A 249 6.65 -14.94 -4.40
N LYS A 250 7.56 -14.31 -3.65
CA LYS A 250 7.38 -12.93 -3.18
C LYS A 250 7.67 -11.94 -4.30
N LYS A 251 6.83 -10.93 -4.46
CA LYS A 251 7.06 -9.79 -5.36
C LYS A 251 7.23 -8.52 -4.53
N HIS A 252 8.33 -7.80 -4.73
CA HIS A 252 8.70 -6.65 -3.87
C HIS A 252 8.66 -7.01 -2.37
N CYS A 253 9.18 -8.19 -2.03
CA CYS A 253 9.17 -8.78 -0.69
C CYS A 253 7.78 -9.10 -0.11
N ARG A 254 6.71 -9.02 -0.90
CA ARG A 254 5.34 -9.30 -0.45
C ARG A 254 4.77 -10.62 -0.94
N TYR A 255 4.04 -11.28 -0.06
CA TYR A 255 3.26 -12.48 -0.40
C TYR A 255 2.08 -12.16 -1.33
N TRP A 256 1.44 -13.20 -1.88
CA TRP A 256 0.31 -13.05 -2.79
C TRP A 256 -0.99 -12.67 -2.06
N ILE A 257 -1.22 -13.34 -0.93
CA ILE A 257 -2.26 -13.08 0.06
C ILE A 257 -1.61 -13.09 1.45
N GLY A 258 -2.27 -12.53 2.47
CA GLY A 258 -1.78 -12.60 3.85
C GLY A 258 -0.37 -12.02 4.06
N ASP A 259 -0.05 -10.89 3.42
CA ASP A 259 1.24 -10.26 3.66
C ASP A 259 1.34 -9.78 5.12
N ASN A 260 2.45 -10.09 5.79
CA ASN A 260 2.70 -9.87 7.23
C ASN A 260 1.91 -10.77 8.20
N THR A 261 1.18 -11.78 7.72
CA THR A 261 0.54 -12.79 8.59
C THR A 261 1.36 -14.07 8.68
N LEU A 262 2.14 -14.36 7.64
CA LEU A 262 3.02 -15.52 7.60
C LEU A 262 4.35 -15.21 8.28
N ASP A 263 4.81 -16.14 9.12
CA ASP A 263 6.20 -16.13 9.57
C ASP A 263 7.13 -16.41 8.38
N THR A 264 7.93 -15.40 8.05
CA THR A 264 8.88 -15.47 6.93
C THR A 264 10.03 -16.44 7.21
N ALA A 265 10.37 -16.71 8.48
CA ALA A 265 11.46 -17.61 8.83
C ALA A 265 11.07 -19.09 8.59
N SER A 266 9.84 -19.46 8.93
CA SER A 266 9.31 -20.81 8.71
C SER A 266 8.74 -21.05 7.31
N THR A 267 8.39 -19.99 6.57
CA THR A 267 7.88 -20.15 5.19
C THR A 267 9.00 -20.51 4.21
N PRO A 268 8.90 -21.63 3.47
CA PRO A 268 9.92 -22.01 2.49
C PRO A 268 10.01 -21.00 1.34
N THR A 269 11.23 -20.67 0.94
CA THR A 269 11.50 -19.80 -0.22
C THR A 269 11.12 -20.49 -1.52
N LEU A 270 10.88 -19.71 -2.58
CA LEU A 270 10.54 -20.27 -3.90
C LEU A 270 11.65 -21.18 -4.45
N SER A 271 12.91 -20.86 -4.15
CA SER A 271 14.06 -21.69 -4.52
C SER A 271 14.03 -23.05 -3.81
N GLN A 272 13.78 -23.07 -2.50
CA GLN A 272 13.62 -24.32 -1.74
C GLN A 272 12.43 -25.15 -2.23
N ILE A 273 11.30 -24.50 -2.56
CA ILE A 273 10.12 -25.17 -3.13
C ILE A 273 10.46 -25.82 -4.47
N ARG A 274 11.17 -25.11 -5.36
CA ARG A 274 11.60 -25.67 -6.66
C ARG A 274 12.52 -26.87 -6.49
N ALA A 275 13.49 -26.78 -5.58
CA ALA A 275 14.48 -27.84 -5.36
C ALA A 275 13.84 -29.15 -4.86
N ARG A 276 12.76 -29.07 -4.07
CA ARG A 276 12.06 -30.24 -3.52
C ARG A 276 10.86 -30.70 -4.35
N SER A 277 10.47 -29.97 -5.39
CA SER A 277 9.26 -30.30 -6.16
C SER A 277 9.55 -31.47 -7.10
N SER A 278 8.76 -32.53 -6.99
CA SER A 278 8.68 -33.62 -7.96
C SER A 278 7.62 -33.34 -9.03
N SER A 279 7.53 -34.20 -10.05
CA SER A 279 6.46 -34.14 -11.06
C SER A 279 5.05 -34.30 -10.49
N SER A 280 4.91 -34.88 -9.29
CA SER A 280 3.65 -35.07 -8.59
C SER A 280 3.29 -33.91 -7.63
N ALA A 281 4.18 -32.94 -7.45
CA ALA A 281 3.91 -31.80 -6.58
C ALA A 281 3.01 -30.77 -7.27
N PRO A 282 2.15 -30.05 -6.52
CA PRO A 282 1.32 -28.99 -7.10
C PRO A 282 2.18 -27.95 -7.85
N PRO A 283 1.79 -27.50 -9.05
CA PRO A 283 2.61 -26.63 -9.87
C PRO A 283 2.79 -25.23 -9.25
N ILE A 284 3.92 -24.59 -9.56
CA ILE A 284 4.12 -23.17 -9.24
C ILE A 284 3.42 -22.35 -10.33
N ARG A 285 2.37 -21.62 -9.97
CA ARG A 285 1.59 -20.80 -10.91
C ARG A 285 2.33 -19.48 -11.19
N PRO A 286 2.32 -18.97 -12.44
CA PRO A 286 2.87 -17.66 -12.75
C PRO A 286 2.01 -16.57 -12.10
N ARG A 287 2.65 -15.57 -11.49
CA ARG A 287 1.93 -14.43 -10.90
C ARG A 287 1.42 -13.52 -12.03
N PRO A 288 0.10 -13.33 -12.18
CA PRO A 288 -0.42 -12.46 -13.23
C PRO A 288 0.00 -11.00 -12.98
N SER A 289 0.35 -10.30 -14.06
CA SER A 289 0.65 -8.87 -13.99
C SER A 289 -0.65 -8.05 -13.87
N ALA A 290 -0.56 -6.83 -13.35
CA ALA A 290 -1.75 -5.96 -13.28
C ALA A 290 -2.35 -5.69 -14.67
N ALA A 291 -1.52 -5.56 -15.70
CA ALA A 291 -1.96 -5.40 -17.09
C ALA A 291 -2.68 -6.65 -17.60
N GLN A 292 -2.18 -7.84 -17.25
CA GLN A 292 -2.79 -9.10 -17.63
C GLN A 292 -4.15 -9.29 -16.96
N ILE A 293 -4.24 -9.00 -15.66
CA ILE A 293 -5.51 -9.05 -14.94
C ILE A 293 -6.55 -8.10 -15.56
N GLN A 294 -6.14 -6.88 -15.91
CA GLN A 294 -7.04 -5.91 -16.57
C GLN A 294 -7.48 -6.38 -17.96
N PHE A 295 -6.56 -6.98 -18.72
CA PHE A 295 -6.86 -7.52 -20.04
C PHE A 295 -7.83 -8.70 -19.95
N ASP A 296 -7.60 -9.64 -19.03
CA ASP A 296 -8.47 -10.80 -18.82
C ASP A 296 -9.88 -10.37 -18.35
N GLN A 297 -9.97 -9.37 -17.47
CA GLN A 297 -11.24 -8.76 -17.05
C GLN A 297 -11.98 -8.10 -18.22
N ALA A 298 -11.28 -7.33 -19.06
CA ALA A 298 -11.88 -6.69 -20.22
C ALA A 298 -12.36 -7.73 -21.25
N GLN A 299 -11.62 -8.83 -21.42
CA GLN A 299 -12.05 -9.94 -22.27
C GLN A 299 -13.29 -10.66 -21.72
N ALA A 300 -13.35 -10.91 -20.40
CA ALA A 300 -14.51 -11.54 -19.76
C ALA A 300 -15.77 -10.68 -19.93
N GLN A 301 -15.68 -9.38 -19.66
CA GLN A 301 -16.79 -8.44 -19.85
C GLN A 301 -17.26 -8.41 -21.31
N LEU A 302 -16.34 -8.39 -22.28
CA LEU A 302 -16.69 -8.43 -23.69
C LEU A 302 -17.44 -9.72 -24.07
N ARG A 303 -17.05 -10.87 -23.50
CA ARG A 303 -17.74 -12.15 -23.73
C ARG A 303 -19.15 -12.13 -23.16
N GLU A 304 -19.33 -11.68 -21.93
CA GLU A 304 -20.65 -11.55 -21.29
C GLU A 304 -21.57 -10.60 -22.08
N GLU A 305 -21.04 -9.45 -22.54
CA GLU A 305 -21.80 -8.53 -23.39
C GLU A 305 -22.21 -9.17 -24.73
N MET A 306 -21.32 -9.97 -25.32
CA MET A 306 -21.60 -10.68 -26.58
C MET A 306 -22.66 -11.77 -26.37
N GLU A 307 -22.60 -12.53 -25.28
CA GLU A 307 -23.60 -13.54 -24.92
C GLU A 307 -24.96 -12.89 -24.62
N ALA A 308 -25.00 -11.80 -23.86
CA ALA A 308 -26.22 -11.07 -23.57
C ALA A 308 -26.86 -10.50 -24.86
N LYS A 309 -26.04 -10.01 -25.81
CA LYS A 309 -26.53 -9.56 -27.13
C LYS A 309 -27.10 -10.71 -27.94
N LEU A 310 -26.46 -11.88 -27.92
CA LEU A 310 -26.94 -13.06 -28.62
C LEU A 310 -28.29 -13.52 -28.05
N GLN A 311 -28.39 -13.64 -26.72
CA GLN A 311 -29.64 -13.99 -26.03
C GLN A 311 -30.76 -12.99 -26.31
N ALA A 312 -30.46 -11.69 -26.32
CA ALA A 312 -31.43 -10.65 -26.67
C ALA A 312 -31.89 -10.75 -28.14
N GLN A 313 -31.01 -11.17 -29.05
CA GLN A 313 -31.36 -11.39 -30.45
C GLN A 313 -32.23 -12.64 -30.62
N GLU A 314 -31.89 -13.74 -29.92
CA GLU A 314 -32.70 -14.97 -29.91
C GLU A 314 -34.09 -14.73 -29.33
N ALA A 315 -34.20 -14.00 -28.21
CA ALA A 315 -35.48 -13.64 -27.62
C ALA A 315 -36.35 -12.78 -28.55
N LYS A 316 -35.75 -11.84 -29.30
CA LYS A 316 -36.46 -11.05 -30.32
C LYS A 316 -36.97 -11.91 -31.47
N TYR A 317 -36.18 -12.89 -31.92
CA TYR A 317 -36.59 -13.80 -32.98
C TYR A 317 -37.73 -14.71 -32.53
N GLN A 318 -37.67 -15.25 -31.31
CA GLN A 318 -38.74 -16.06 -30.72
C GLN A 318 -40.04 -15.28 -30.50
N ALA A 319 -39.96 -13.97 -30.20
CA ALA A 319 -41.14 -13.11 -30.06
C ALA A 319 -41.81 -12.72 -31.39
N GLN A 320 -41.17 -13.02 -32.54
CA GLN A 320 -41.70 -12.76 -33.88
C GLN A 320 -42.29 -14.01 -34.55
N LEU A 321 -42.22 -15.17 -33.90
CA LEU A 321 -42.87 -16.42 -34.30
C LEU A 321 -44.24 -16.57 -33.63
#